data_AF-A0AAE7BEK2-F1
#
_entry.id   AF-A0AAE7BEK2-F1
#
_cell.length_a   1.000
_cell.length_b   1.000
_cell.length_c   1.000
_cell.angle_alpha   90.00
_cell.angle_beta   90.00
_cell.angle_gamma   90.00
#
_symmetry.space_group_name_H-M   'P 1'
#
loop_
_entity.id
_entity.type
_entity.pdbx_description
1 polymer ?
#
loop_
_entity_poly.entity_id
_entity_poly.type
_entity_poly.pdbx_seq_one_letter_code
_entity_poly.pdbx_strand_id
1 'polypeptide(L)'
;MEEVNLIAESVKFMFLGMGVVFAFLIIMILVLKAQGIILTRFFPQEEKKVVNTTPIKNSTNTETAKIAAIVAAVQHHKNLKG
;
A
#
# COMPACT_ATOMS: atom_id res chain seq x y z
N MET A 1 49.85 -31.62 -10.92
CA MET A 1 48.44 -31.66 -11.32
C MET A 1 47.69 -31.11 -10.13
N GLU A 2 47.25 -29.85 -10.16
CA GLU A 2 46.44 -29.31 -9.07
C GLU A 2 45.12 -30.07 -9.03
N GLU A 3 44.92 -30.86 -7.99
CA GLU A 3 43.65 -31.53 -7.71
C GLU A 3 42.64 -30.48 -7.25
N VAL A 4 42.06 -29.77 -8.22
CA VAL A 4 40.88 -28.95 -7.96
C VAL A 4 39.76 -29.88 -7.51
N ASN A 5 39.41 -29.79 -6.22
CA ASN A 5 38.25 -30.50 -5.68
C ASN A 5 36.99 -29.87 -6.31
N LEU A 6 36.56 -30.41 -7.45
CA LEU A 6 35.43 -29.92 -8.26
C LEU A 6 34.16 -29.72 -7.41
N ILE A 7 33.98 -30.57 -6.40
CA ILE A 7 32.87 -30.48 -5.43
C ILE A 7 33.01 -29.22 -4.57
N ALA A 8 34.19 -28.94 -4.03
CA ALA A 8 34.44 -27.74 -3.23
C ALA A 8 34.29 -26.46 -4.08
N GLU A 9 34.67 -26.51 -5.35
CA GLU A 9 34.51 -25.40 -6.29
C GLU A 9 33.04 -25.16 -6.65
N SER A 10 32.27 -26.23 -6.89
CA SER A 10 30.83 -26.16 -7.15
C SER A 10 30.06 -25.56 -5.97
N VAL A 11 30.44 -25.89 -4.73
CA VAL A 11 29.86 -25.30 -3.53
C VAL A 11 30.15 -23.79 -3.46
N LYS A 12 31.36 -23.34 -3.79
CA LYS A 12 31.69 -21.90 -3.86
C LYS A 12 30.81 -21.18 -4.88
N PHE A 13 30.59 -21.77 -6.06
CA PHE A 13 29.71 -21.19 -7.06
C PHE A 13 28.24 -21.18 -6.64
N MET A 14 27.77 -22.17 -5.87
CA MET A 14 26.42 -22.15 -5.30
C MET A 14 26.23 -20.97 -4.35
N PHE A 15 27.16 -20.76 -3.41
CA PHE A 15 27.12 -19.63 -2.50
C PHE A 15 27.29 -18.30 -3.23
N LEU A 16 28.13 -18.23 -4.26
CA LEU A 16 28.31 -17.04 -5.07
C LEU A 16 27.03 -16.69 -5.83
N GLY A 17 26.40 -17.67 -6.50
CA GLY A 17 25.15 -17.47 -7.22
C GLY A 17 24.00 -17.04 -6.30
N MET A 18 23.82 -17.76 -5.19
CA MET A 18 22.81 -17.43 -4.18
C MET A 18 23.07 -16.06 -3.54
N GLY A 19 24.33 -15.74 -3.25
CA GLY A 19 24.74 -14.47 -2.66
C GLY A 19 24.49 -13.28 -3.58
N VAL A 20 24.80 -13.41 -4.87
CA VAL A 20 24.53 -12.36 -5.87
C VAL A 20 23.03 -12.12 -6.04
N VAL A 21 22.22 -13.18 -6.14
CA VAL A 21 20.76 -13.04 -6.24
C VAL A 21 20.20 -12.40 -4.96
N PHE A 22 20.66 -12.83 -3.78
CA PHE A 22 20.22 -12.25 -2.52
C PHE A 22 20.59 -10.76 -2.39
N ALA A 23 21.83 -10.40 -2.75
CA ALA A 23 22.27 -9.00 -2.78
C ALA A 23 21.44 -8.16 -3.76
N PHE A 24 21.14 -8.71 -4.94
CA PHE A 24 20.28 -8.05 -5.93
C PHE A 24 18.88 -7.76 -5.38
N LEU A 25 18.26 -8.73 -4.68
CA LEU A 25 16.96 -8.53 -4.05
C LEU A 25 17.00 -7.46 -2.95
N ILE A 26 18.07 -7.43 -2.13
CA ILE A 26 18.26 -6.37 -1.13
C ILE A 26 18.30 -5.01 -1.81
N ILE A 27 19.11 -4.85 -2.86
CA ILE A 27 19.21 -3.60 -3.62
C ILE A 27 17.85 -3.23 -4.21
N MET A 28 17.11 -4.18 -4.76
CA MET A 28 15.77 -3.95 -5.31
C MET A 28 14.82 -3.39 -4.24
N ILE A 29 14.82 -3.96 -3.03
CA ILE A 29 14.01 -3.47 -1.90
C ILE A 29 14.43 -2.04 -1.52
N LEU A 30 15.74 -1.74 -1.49
CA LEU A 30 16.22 -0.39 -1.20
C LEU A 30 15.78 0.63 -2.26
N VAL A 31 15.82 0.26 -3.54
CA VAL A 31 15.34 1.10 -4.64
C VAL A 31 13.84 1.35 -4.51
N LEU A 32 13.05 0.31 -4.24
CA LEU A 32 11.60 0.44 -4.01
C LEU A 32 11.29 1.37 -2.82
N LYS A 33 12.05 1.27 -1.74
CA LYS A 33 11.91 2.17 -0.58
C LYS A 33 12.28 3.61 -0.93
N ALA A 34 13.37 3.82 -1.68
CA ALA A 34 13.78 5.14 -2.14
C ALA A 34 12.70 5.76 -3.04
N GLN A 35 12.19 5.00 -4.01
CA GLN A 35 11.07 5.39 -4.86
C GLN A 35 9.83 5.76 -4.03
N GLY A 36 9.50 4.97 -3.00
CA GLY A 36 8.39 5.28 -2.08
C GLY A 36 8.56 6.62 -1.37
N ILE A 37 9.75 6.94 -0.87
CA ILE A 37 10.05 8.21 -0.20
C ILE A 37 10.00 9.39 -1.18
N ILE A 38 10.54 9.20 -2.39
CA ILE A 38 10.51 10.22 -3.44
C ILE A 38 9.05 10.47 -3.82
N LEU A 39 8.26 9.43 -4.03
CA LEU A 39 6.87 9.54 -4.42
C LEU A 39 6.03 10.26 -3.36
N THR A 40 6.18 9.94 -2.07
CA THR A 40 5.46 10.64 -0.98
C THR A 40 5.91 12.09 -0.80
N ARG A 41 7.14 12.44 -1.18
CA ARG A 41 7.64 13.81 -1.11
C ARG A 41 7.18 14.69 -2.27
N PHE A 42 7.17 14.16 -3.49
CA PHE A 42 6.76 14.91 -4.70
C PHE A 42 5.26 14.88 -4.94
N PHE A 43 4.60 13.78 -4.57
CA PHE A 43 3.14 13.66 -4.53
C PHE A 43 2.74 13.24 -3.12
N PRO A 44 2.70 14.19 -2.17
CA PRO A 44 2.11 13.94 -0.88
C PRO A 44 0.65 13.59 -1.12
N GLN A 45 0.37 12.29 -1.17
CA GLN A 45 -0.98 11.80 -0.98
C GLN A 45 -1.29 12.25 0.44
N GLU A 46 -2.17 13.24 0.58
CA GLU A 46 -2.79 13.48 1.87
C GLU A 46 -3.28 12.11 2.31
N GLU A 47 -2.65 11.55 3.34
CA GLU A 47 -3.15 10.36 3.97
C GLU A 47 -4.54 10.77 4.40
N LYS A 48 -5.54 10.44 3.57
CA LYS A 48 -6.93 10.39 3.99
C LYS A 48 -6.82 9.47 5.17
N LYS A 49 -6.82 10.06 6.37
CA LYS A 49 -6.84 9.35 7.64
C LYS A 49 -7.82 8.25 7.37
N VAL A 50 -7.33 7.01 7.34
CA VAL A 50 -8.20 5.87 7.20
C VAL A 50 -8.98 5.93 8.49
N VAL A 51 -10.12 6.62 8.45
CA VAL A 51 -11.12 6.56 9.49
C VAL A 51 -11.41 5.08 9.48
N ASN A 52 -10.88 4.40 10.50
CA ASN A 52 -11.26 3.05 10.83
C ASN A 52 -12.76 3.13 11.09
N THR A 53 -13.55 3.11 10.03
CA THR A 53 -14.96 2.88 10.12
C THR A 53 -15.05 1.39 10.43
N THR A 54 -14.98 1.10 11.73
CA THR A 54 -15.56 -0.12 12.26
C THR A 54 -16.92 -0.25 11.58
N PRO A 55 -17.29 -1.39 10.97
CA PRO A 55 -18.60 -1.52 10.38
C PRO A 55 -19.62 -1.41 11.52
N ILE A 56 -20.13 -0.21 11.72
CA ILE A 56 -21.17 0.07 12.68
C ILE A 56 -22.41 -0.64 12.14
N LYS A 57 -22.71 -1.81 12.70
CA LYS A 57 -23.95 -2.54 12.48
C LYS A 57 -25.10 -1.77 13.17
N ASN A 58 -25.47 -0.61 12.62
CA ASN A 58 -26.63 0.16 13.08
C ASN A 58 -27.78 -0.02 12.10
N SER A 59 -28.43 -1.19 12.16
CA SER A 59 -29.63 -1.51 11.39
C SER A 59 -30.86 -0.66 11.74
N THR A 60 -30.76 0.24 12.73
CA THR A 60 -31.85 1.13 13.17
C THR A 60 -31.66 2.59 12.72
N ASN A 61 -30.43 3.00 12.39
CA ASN A 61 -30.14 4.39 12.00
C ASN A 61 -30.25 4.64 10.48
N THR A 62 -30.39 3.60 9.67
CA THR A 62 -30.42 3.73 8.21
C THR A 62 -31.68 4.44 7.72
N GLU A 63 -32.85 4.16 8.30
CA GLU A 63 -34.11 4.77 7.87
C GLU A 63 -34.20 6.25 8.27
N THR A 64 -33.83 6.59 9.50
CA THR A 64 -33.74 7.99 9.95
C THR A 64 -32.71 8.77 9.14
N ALA A 65 -31.55 8.18 8.82
CA ALA A 65 -30.53 8.80 7.98
C ALA A 65 -31.02 9.03 6.55
N LYS A 66 -31.77 8.09 5.96
CA LYS A 66 -32.39 8.25 4.64
C LYS A 66 -33.40 9.40 4.63
N ILE A 67 -34.28 9.45 5.64
CA ILE A 67 -35.29 10.51 5.76
C ILE A 67 -34.60 11.87 5.91
N ALA A 68 -33.56 11.97 6.76
CA ALA A 68 -32.79 13.20 6.93
C ALA A 68 -32.09 13.65 5.64
N ALA A 69 -31.51 12.71 4.88
CA ALA A 69 -30.86 13.00 3.61
C ALA A 69 -31.86 13.52 2.55
N ILE A 70 -33.05 12.93 2.48
CA ILE A 70 -34.11 13.38 1.56
C ILE A 70 -34.59 14.78 1.93
N VAL A 71 -34.85 15.04 3.22
CA VAL A 71 -35.28 16.37 3.70
C VAL A 71 -34.22 17.43 3.40
N ALA A 72 -32.95 17.12 3.62
CA ALA A 72 -31.85 18.02 3.28
C ALA A 72 -31.80 18.34 1.77
N ALA A 73 -31.97 17.34 0.90
CA ALA A 73 -31.99 17.54 -0.54
C ALA A 73 -33.17 18.42 -0.99
N VAL A 74 -34.37 18.21 -0.43
CA VAL A 74 -35.57 19.01 -0.75
C VAL A 74 -35.41 20.45 -0.25
N GLN A 75 -34.91 20.65 0.98
CA GLN A 75 -34.67 21.98 1.53
C GLN A 75 -33.62 22.75 0.72
N HIS A 76 -32.55 22.06 0.31
CA HIS A 76 -31.52 22.62 -0.54
C HIS A 76 -32.08 23.02 -1.91
N HIS A 77 -32.91 22.17 -2.53
CA HIS A 77 -33.57 22.49 -3.80
C HIS A 77 -34.51 23.69 -3.71
N LYS A 78 -35.29 23.81 -2.62
CA LYS A 78 -36.15 24.97 -2.38
C LYS A 78 -35.37 26.26 -2.15
N ASN A 79 -34.30 26.23 -1.35
CA ASN A 79 -33.45 27.40 -1.09
C ASN A 79 -32.65 27.86 -2.33
N LEU A 80 -32.41 26.98 -3.30
CA LEU A 80 -31.73 27.33 -4.56
C LEU A 80 -32.69 27.91 -5.63
N LYS A 81 -34.00 27.80 -5.43
CA LYS A 81 -35.04 28.33 -6.33
C LYS A 81 -35.83 29.49 -5.72
N GLY A 82 -35.37 30.04 -4.60
CA GLY A 82 -35.84 31.30 -4.01
C GLY A 82 -35.02 32.48 -4.51
#